data_AF-A0A841P6L0-F1
#
_entry.id   AF-A0A841P6L0-F1
#
_cell.length_a   1.000
_cell.length_b   1.000
_cell.length_c   1.000
_cell.angle_alpha   90.00
_cell.angle_beta   90.00
_cell.angle_gamma   90.00
#
_symmetry.space_group_name_H-M   'P 1'
#
loop_
_entity.id
_entity.type
_entity.pdbx_description
1 polymer ?
#
loop_
_entity_poly.entity_id
_entity_poly.type
_entity_poly.pdbx_seq_one_letter_code
_entity_poly.pdbx_strand_id
1 'polypeptide(L)'
;MRTQMAAEYARYVAGTGGDELGATKGNLGHQITLRDLSDGVTEICALSWWTDMEAVKAYAGEQPERAHYYPKDDQYLINKPEFVEHHVVVYGDLLSP
;
A
#
# COMPACT_ATOMS: atom_id res chain seq x y z
N MET A 1 6.80 -11.06 -3.46
CA MET A 1 7.20 -12.07 -2.44
C MET A 1 7.01 -13.47 -2.98
N ARG A 2 7.54 -14.52 -2.33
CA ARG A 2 7.17 -15.90 -2.69
C ARG A 2 5.71 -16.17 -2.33
N THR A 3 4.95 -16.84 -3.19
CA THR A 3 3.49 -17.06 -3.03
C THR A 3 3.12 -17.68 -1.69
N GLN A 4 3.92 -18.64 -1.20
CA GLN A 4 3.67 -19.27 0.10
C GLN A 4 3.72 -18.32 1.30
N MET A 5 4.37 -17.15 1.15
CA MET A 5 4.47 -16.13 2.20
C MET A 5 3.34 -15.08 2.13
N ALA A 6 2.47 -15.16 1.12
CA ALA A 6 1.53 -14.09 0.80
C ALA A 6 0.55 -13.77 1.93
N ALA A 7 -0.06 -14.79 2.51
CA ALA A 7 -1.03 -14.63 3.58
C ALA A 7 -0.40 -14.11 4.89
N GLU A 8 0.86 -14.47 5.16
CA GLU A 8 1.59 -13.95 6.32
C GLU A 8 1.93 -12.48 6.13
N TYR A 9 2.50 -12.13 4.97
CA TYR A 9 2.92 -10.76 4.71
C TYR A 9 1.74 -9.80 4.61
N ALA A 10 0.63 -10.20 4.00
CA ALA A 10 -0.59 -9.38 3.96
C ALA A 10 -1.13 -9.06 5.36
N ARG A 11 -1.08 -10.00 6.31
CA ARG A 11 -1.46 -9.76 7.71
C ARG A 11 -0.51 -8.80 8.42
N TYR A 12 0.78 -8.91 8.14
CA TYR A 12 1.76 -7.96 8.66
C TYR A 12 1.49 -6.54 8.16
N VAL A 13 1.33 -6.35 6.85
CA VAL A 13 1.06 -5.04 6.24
C VAL A 13 -0.25 -4.44 6.76
N ALA A 14 -1.31 -5.25 6.89
CA ALA A 14 -2.57 -4.81 7.47
C ALA A 14 -2.42 -4.33 8.92
N GLY A 15 -1.55 -4.98 9.70
CA GLY A 15 -1.31 -4.64 11.11
C GLY A 15 -0.35 -3.47 11.35
N THR A 16 0.53 -3.13 10.40
CA THR A 16 1.49 -2.03 10.57
C THR A 16 1.08 -0.73 9.88
N GLY A 17 0.40 -0.80 8.74
CA GLY A 17 0.09 0.38 7.93
C GLY A 17 -1.35 0.90 8.10
N GLY A 18 -2.30 0.02 8.44
CA GLY A 18 -3.73 0.36 8.39
C GLY A 18 -4.16 1.42 9.40
N ASP A 19 -3.64 1.35 10.62
CA ASP A 19 -4.06 2.22 11.72
C ASP A 19 -3.55 3.67 11.56
N GLU A 20 -2.32 3.85 11.09
CA GLU A 20 -1.73 5.19 10.85
C GLU A 20 -2.36 5.87 9.63
N LEU A 21 -2.60 5.11 8.54
CA LEU A 21 -3.29 5.63 7.37
C LEU A 21 -4.71 6.08 7.69
N GLY A 22 -5.50 5.24 8.37
CA GLY A 22 -6.90 5.52 8.69
C GLY A 22 -7.08 6.70 9.65
N ALA A 23 -6.11 6.96 10.52
CA ALA A 23 -6.14 8.10 11.46
C ALA A 23 -5.78 9.44 10.79
N THR A 24 -5.21 9.43 9.58
CA THR A 24 -4.77 10.66 8.92
C THR A 24 -5.96 11.42 8.34
N LYS A 25 -6.08 12.71 8.67
CA LYS A 25 -7.13 13.58 8.14
C LYS A 25 -7.09 13.60 6.61
N GLY A 26 -8.22 13.30 5.97
CA GLY A 26 -8.34 13.25 4.52
C GLY A 26 -8.10 11.86 3.93
N ASN A 27 -7.76 10.85 4.74
CA ASN A 27 -7.81 9.45 4.31
C ASN A 27 -9.28 9.00 4.17
N LEU A 28 -9.58 8.32 3.07
CA LEU A 28 -10.90 7.79 2.73
C LEU A 28 -10.96 6.26 2.84
N GLY A 29 -9.84 5.63 3.24
CA GLY A 29 -9.68 4.19 3.34
C GLY A 29 -8.42 3.70 2.64
N HIS A 30 -8.18 2.39 2.78
CA HIS A 30 -7.06 1.70 2.18
C HIS A 30 -7.44 0.25 1.87
N GLN A 31 -6.73 -0.36 0.92
CA GLN A 31 -6.93 -1.74 0.50
C GLN A 31 -5.58 -2.39 0.23
N ILE A 32 -5.43 -3.65 0.59
CA ILE A 32 -4.29 -4.46 0.20
C ILE A 32 -4.77 -5.44 -0.86
N THR A 33 -4.10 -5.44 -2.01
CA THR A 33 -4.38 -6.38 -3.09
C THR A 33 -3.22 -7.36 -3.25
N LEU A 34 -3.56 -8.58 -3.66
CA LEU A 34 -2.61 -9.63 -3.99
C LEU A 34 -2.86 -10.08 -5.42
N ARG A 35 -1.79 -10.27 -6.18
CA ARG A 35 -1.85 -10.76 -7.56
C ARG A 35 -0.72 -11.76 -7.78
N ASP A 36 -1.07 -12.99 -8.11
CA ASP A 36 -0.08 -14.01 -8.46
C ASP A 36 0.56 -13.71 -9.81
N LEU A 37 1.88 -13.88 -9.87
CA LEU A 37 2.72 -13.75 -11.05
C LEU A 37 3.32 -15.13 -11.40
N SER A 38 4.18 -15.20 -12.42
CA SER A 38 4.93 -16.42 -12.73
C SER A 38 5.91 -16.80 -11.61
N ASP A 39 6.44 -18.03 -11.68
CA ASP A 39 7.58 -18.48 -10.87
C ASP A 39 7.36 -18.50 -9.34
N GLY A 40 6.11 -18.71 -8.93
CA GLY A 40 5.73 -18.79 -7.51
C GLY A 40 5.97 -17.46 -6.77
N VAL A 41 5.75 -16.35 -7.48
CA VAL A 41 5.82 -14.99 -6.94
C VAL A 41 4.41 -14.40 -6.87
N THR A 42 4.13 -13.69 -5.79
CA THR A 42 2.92 -12.88 -5.64
C THR A 42 3.32 -11.43 -5.44
N GLU A 43 2.68 -10.55 -6.20
CA GLU A 43 2.71 -9.11 -6.01
C GLU A 43 1.72 -8.73 -4.91
N ILE A 44 2.12 -7.78 -4.09
CA ILE A 44 1.28 -7.12 -3.09
C ILE A 44 1.29 -5.63 -3.40
N CYS A 45 0.11 -5.02 -3.42
CA CYS A 45 -0.03 -3.59 -3.63
C CYS A 45 -0.91 -3.01 -2.53
N ALA A 46 -0.37 -2.00 -1.84
CA ALA A 46 -1.12 -1.19 -0.89
C ALA A 46 -1.71 0.02 -1.63
N LEU A 47 -3.03 0.09 -1.65
CA LEU A 47 -3.80 1.20 -2.21
C LEU A 47 -4.35 2.04 -1.08
N SER A 48 -4.31 3.36 -1.23
CA SER A 48 -4.88 4.29 -0.26
C SER A 48 -5.62 5.40 -1.00
N TRP A 49 -6.73 5.84 -0.41
CA TRP A 49 -7.66 6.77 -1.03
C TRP A 49 -7.69 8.04 -0.20
N TRP A 50 -7.65 9.19 -0.87
CA TRP A 50 -7.44 10.47 -0.23
C TRP A 50 -8.34 11.54 -0.84
N THR A 51 -8.70 12.55 -0.06
CA THR A 51 -9.48 13.69 -0.54
C THR A 51 -8.74 14.51 -1.59
N ASP A 52 -7.42 14.63 -1.44
CA ASP A 52 -6.54 15.44 -2.29
C ASP A 52 -5.05 15.11 -2.00
N MET A 53 -4.15 15.67 -2.80
CA MET A 53 -2.70 15.49 -2.64
C MET A 53 -2.10 16.18 -1.42
N GLU A 54 -2.77 17.19 -0.83
CA GLU A 54 -2.27 17.83 0.39
C GLU A 54 -2.46 16.90 1.59
N ALA A 55 -3.55 16.15 1.64
CA ALA A 55 -3.73 15.05 2.60
C ALA A 55 -2.68 13.95 2.44
N VAL A 56 -2.33 13.58 1.20
CA VAL A 56 -1.26 12.62 0.92
C VAL A 56 0.09 13.13 1.44
N LYS A 57 0.44 14.39 1.17
CA LYS A 57 1.70 15.00 1.67
C LYS A 57 1.72 15.10 3.19
N ALA A 58 0.58 15.38 3.84
CA ALA A 58 0.49 15.40 5.29
C ALA A 58 0.81 14.04 5.92
N TYR A 59 0.53 12.94 5.21
CA TYR A 59 0.89 11.58 5.61
C TYR A 59 2.33 11.22 5.22
N ALA A 60 2.68 11.36 3.94
CA ALA A 60 3.91 10.82 3.35
C ALA A 60 5.10 11.80 3.38
N GLY A 61 4.87 13.07 3.72
CA GLY A 61 5.84 14.15 3.67
C GLY A 61 5.93 14.85 2.31
N GLU A 62 6.97 15.67 2.15
CA GLU A 62 7.17 16.55 0.99
C GLU A 62 7.49 15.83 -0.34
N GLN A 63 7.88 14.55 -0.27
CA GLN A 63 8.15 13.70 -1.44
C GLN A 63 7.19 12.49 -1.43
N PRO A 64 5.88 12.72 -1.62
CA PRO A 64 4.85 11.69 -1.50
C PRO A 64 4.97 10.57 -2.54
N GLU A 65 5.78 10.75 -3.58
CA GLU A 65 6.11 9.75 -4.58
C GLU A 65 7.14 8.73 -4.09
N ARG A 66 7.90 8.99 -3.02
CA ARG A 66 8.92 8.04 -2.53
C ARG A 66 8.27 6.97 -1.68
N ALA A 67 8.51 5.71 -2.03
CA ALA A 67 8.02 4.58 -1.26
C ALA A 67 8.70 4.50 0.11
N HIS A 68 7.89 4.35 1.16
CA HIS A 68 8.38 4.09 2.51
C HIS A 68 8.37 2.57 2.77
N TYR A 69 9.53 2.02 3.13
CA TYR A 69 9.69 0.61 3.47
C TYR A 69 10.15 0.45 4.91
N TYR A 70 9.63 -0.54 5.60
CA TYR A 70 10.03 -0.90 6.95
C TYR A 70 11.10 -2.00 6.92
N PRO A 71 12.00 -2.09 7.93
CA PRO A 71 13.07 -3.10 7.94
C PRO A 71 12.60 -4.55 7.78
N LYS A 72 11.36 -4.86 8.18
CA LYS A 72 10.81 -6.21 8.06
C LYS A 72 10.39 -6.56 6.63
N ASP A 73 10.21 -5.58 5.75
CA ASP A 73 9.86 -5.79 4.34
C ASP A 73 10.97 -6.53 3.59
N ASP A 74 12.23 -6.37 4.00
CA ASP A 74 13.40 -7.04 3.42
C ASP A 74 13.33 -8.57 3.52
N GLN A 75 12.51 -9.10 4.42
CA GLN A 75 12.32 -10.54 4.59
C GLN A 75 11.35 -11.13 3.56
N TYR A 76 10.51 -10.30 2.93
CA TYR A 76 9.40 -10.75 2.08
C TYR A 76 9.50 -10.21 0.65
N LEU A 77 9.91 -8.95 0.47
CA LEU A 77 9.89 -8.27 -0.81
C LEU A 77 11.10 -8.65 -1.67
N ILE A 78 10.80 -9.19 -2.86
CA ILE A 78 11.81 -9.52 -3.88
C ILE A 78 12.19 -8.26 -4.68
N ASN A 79 11.21 -7.37 -4.89
CA ASN A 79 11.39 -6.09 -5.56
C ASN A 79 10.78 -4.99 -4.68
N LYS A 80 11.42 -3.83 -4.67
CA LYS A 80 11.04 -2.63 -3.92
C LYS A 80 11.20 -1.40 -4.83
N PRO A 81 10.19 -1.06 -5.64
CA PRO A 81 10.21 0.15 -6.44
C PRO A 81 10.53 1.38 -5.58
N GLU A 82 11.36 2.29 -6.07
CA GLU A 82 11.68 3.53 -5.34
C GLU A 82 10.48 4.47 -5.23
N PHE A 83 9.57 4.40 -6.21
CA PHE A 83 8.46 5.33 -6.35
C PHE A 83 7.09 4.64 -6.31
N VAL A 84 6.12 5.33 -5.73
CA VAL A 84 4.69 5.01 -5.81
C VAL A 84 4.02 5.83 -6.91
N GLU A 85 2.85 5.39 -7.35
CA GLU A 85 2.04 6.10 -8.34
C GLU A 85 0.85 6.80 -7.67
N HIS A 86 0.50 7.98 -8.18
CA HIS A 86 -0.67 8.75 -7.75
C HIS A 86 -1.64 8.88 -8.91
N HIS A 87 -2.89 8.50 -8.69
CA HIS A 87 -3.94 8.47 -9.70
C HIS A 87 -5.17 9.25 -9.25
N VAL A 88 -5.87 9.87 -10.20
CA VAL A 88 -7.15 10.52 -9.94
C VAL A 88 -8.29 9.55 -10.25
N VAL A 89 -9.15 9.29 -9.27
CA VAL A 89 -10.36 8.50 -9.49
C VAL A 89 -11.36 9.33 -10.28
N VAL A 90 -11.67 8.89 -11.51
CA VAL A 90 -12.66 9.56 -12.38
C VAL A 90 -14.05 8.94 -12.21
N TYR A 91 -14.12 7.64 -11.90
CA TYR A 91 -15.37 6.90 -11.74
C TYR A 91 -15.16 5.64 -10.89
N GLY A 92 -16.15 5.29 -10.07
CA GLY A 92 -16.16 4.08 -9.24
C GLY A 92 -16.49 4.39 -7.77
N ASP A 93 -16.94 3.36 -7.05
CA ASP A 93 -17.17 3.42 -5.61
C ASP A 93 -16.02 2.73 -4.87
N LEU A 94 -15.74 3.18 -3.64
CA LEU A 94 -14.82 2.48 -2.76
C LEU A 94 -15.47 1.18 -2.28
N LEU A 95 -14.80 0.04 -2.55
CA LEU A 95 -15.24 -1.23 -1.99
C LEU A 95 -15.06 -1.18 -0.47
N SER A 96 -16.16 -1.30 0.26
CA SER A 96 -16.15 -1.62 1.68
C SER A 96 -16.08 -3.15 1.83
N PRO A 97 -15.24 -3.68 2.73
CA PRO A 97 -15.15 -5.13 2.97
C PRO A 97 -16.46 -5.74 3.48
#